data_AF-A0A956XA09-F1
#
_entry.id   AF-A0A956XA09-F1
#
_cell.length_a   1.000
_cell.length_b   1.000
_cell.length_c   1.000
_cell.angle_alpha   90.00
_cell.angle_beta   90.00
_cell.angle_gamma   90.00
#
_symmetry.space_group_name_H-M   'P 1'
#
loop_
_entity.id
_entity.type
_entity.pdbx_description
1 polymer ?
#
loop_
_entity_poly.entity_id
_entity_poly.type
_entity_poly.pdbx_seq_one_letter_code
_entity_poly.pdbx_strand_id
1 'polypeptide(L)' 'EPMPPHERRIIHMTLRDDQDVYTESTGEGKRRKVRIIPKK' A
#
# COMPACT_ATOMS: atom_id res chain seq x y z
N GLU A 1 3.76 -10.52 1.82
CA GLU A 1 4.77 -10.51 2.89
C GLU A 1 4.51 -9.32 3.82
N PRO A 2 4.87 -9.39 5.11
CA PRO A 2 4.72 -8.24 6.00
C PRO A 2 5.75 -7.16 5.73
N MET A 3 5.32 -5.91 5.75
CA MET A 3 6.10 -4.78 5.30
C MET A 3 6.29 -3.76 6.43
N PRO A 4 7.51 -3.27 6.72
CA PRO A 4 7.77 -2.20 7.67
C PRO A 4 6.99 -0.90 7.37
N PRO A 5 6.66 -0.07 8.38
CA PRO A 5 5.90 1.16 8.17
C PRO A 5 6.51 2.13 7.14
N HIS A 6 7.83 2.23 7.09
CA HIS A 6 8.51 3.14 6.17
C HIS A 6 8.38 2.70 4.71
N GLU A 7 8.54 1.41 4.43
CA GLU A 7 8.33 0.84 3.09
C GLU A 7 6.88 1.01 2.63
N ARG A 8 5.90 0.73 3.51
CA ARG A 8 4.48 0.95 3.18
C ARG A 8 4.21 2.40 2.81
N ARG A 9 4.80 3.35 3.55
CA ARG A 9 4.67 4.78 3.27
C ARG A 9 5.23 5.14 1.91
N ILE A 10 6.40 4.60 1.53
CA ILE A 10 6.98 4.84 0.20
C ILE A 10 5.98 4.43 -0.88
N ILE A 11 5.43 3.21 -0.81
CA ILE A 11 4.45 2.72 -1.80
C ILE A 11 3.20 3.62 -1.85
N HIS A 12 2.65 3.97 -0.69
CA HIS A 12 1.47 4.84 -0.62
C HIS A 12 1.71 6.24 -1.18
N MET A 13 2.91 6.81 -1.00
CA MET A 13 3.26 8.12 -1.54
C MET A 13 3.51 8.05 -3.04
N THR A 14 4.23 7.02 -3.51
CA THR A 14 4.56 6.85 -4.93
C THR A 14 3.31 6.62 -5.78
N LEU A 15 2.34 5.84 -5.29
CA LEU A 15 1.12 5.49 -6.04
C LEU A 15 -0.09 6.36 -5.67
N ARG A 16 0.12 7.50 -4.98
CA ARG A 16 -0.98 8.37 -4.52
C ARG A 16 -1.76 8.99 -5.69
N ASP A 17 -1.02 9.51 -6.66
CA ASP A 17 -1.57 10.30 -7.77
C ASP A 17 -1.75 9.48 -9.07
N ASP A 18 -1.52 8.17 -8.98
CA ASP A 18 -1.70 7.23 -10.08
C ASP A 18 -3.18 7.16 -10.48
N GLN A 19 -3.50 7.25 -11.77
CA GLN A 19 -4.88 7.28 -12.27
C GLN A 19 -5.50 5.88 -12.35
N ASP A 20 -4.67 4.83 -12.43
CA ASP A 20 -5.10 3.47 -12.70
C ASP A 20 -5.19 2.63 -11.43
N VAL A 21 -4.53 3.04 -10.34
CA VAL A 21 -4.52 2.28 -9.08
C VAL A 21 -4.69 3.14 -7.84
N TYR A 22 -5.12 2.50 -6.74
CA TYR A 22 -4.98 3.02 -5.39
C TYR A 22 -4.36 1.97 -4.47
N THR A 23 -3.93 2.40 -3.29
CA THR A 23 -3.22 1.56 -2.33
C THR A 23 -3.91 1.52 -0.98
N GLU A 24 -3.95 0.35 -0.36
CA GLU A 24 -4.56 0.14 0.96
C GLU A 24 -3.63 -0.71 1.85
N SER A 25 -3.46 -0.33 3.11
CA SER A 25 -2.76 -1.15 4.09
C SER A 25 -3.73 -2.16 4.71
N THR A 26 -3.43 -3.45 4.62
CA THR A 26 -4.25 -4.56 5.14
C THR A 26 -3.47 -5.40 6.14
N GLY A 27 -4.19 -6.06 7.06
CA GLY A 27 -3.62 -6.89 8.13
C GLY A 27 -3.29 -6.14 9.42
N GLU A 28 -2.80 -6.87 10.42
CA GLU A 28 -2.57 -6.36 11.77
C GLU A 28 -1.14 -6.60 12.27
N GLY A 29 -0.65 -5.66 13.08
CA GLY A 29 0.67 -5.73 13.70
C GLY A 29 1.79 -6.06 12.71
N LYS A 30 2.55 -7.12 13.01
CA LYS A 30 3.65 -7.62 12.18
C LYS A 30 3.21 -8.30 10.88
N ARG A 31 1.91 -8.43 10.59
CA ARG A 31 1.37 -9.01 9.34
C ARG A 31 0.83 -7.95 8.38
N ARG A 32 1.01 -6.67 8.69
CA ARG A 32 0.58 -5.56 7.84
C ARG A 32 1.31 -5.53 6.51
N LYS A 33 0.57 -5.35 5.42
CA LYS A 33 1.08 -5.28 4.04
C LYS A 33 0.28 -4.27 3.22
N VAL A 34 0.86 -3.78 2.12
CA VAL A 34 0.14 -2.93 1.15
C VAL A 34 -0.51 -3.79 0.09
N ARG A 35 -1.73 -3.43 -0.30
CA ARG A 35 -2.47 -4.01 -1.41
C ARG A 35 -2.72 -2.91 -2.45
N ILE A 36 -2.32 -3.18 -3.69
CA ILE A 36 -2.53 -2.28 -4.83
C ILE A 36 -3.79 -2.77 -5.54
N ILE A 37 -4.72 -1.85 -5.79
CA ILE A 37 -6.05 -2.17 -6.32
C ILE A 37 -6.29 -1.29 -7.56
N PRO A 38 -6.64 -1.89 -8.72
CA PRO A 38 -7.02 -1.13 -9.90
C PRO A 38 -8.26 -0.27 -9.65
N LYS A 39 -8.22 0.98 -10.13
CA LYS A 39 -9.37 1.87 -10.26
C LYS A 39 -10.19 1.40 -11.48
N LYS A 40 -11.51 1.51 -11.37
CA LYS A 40 -12.44 1.20 -12.47
C LYS A 40 -12.61 2.40 -13.38
#